data_AF-A0A090T0Z6-F1
#
_entry.id   AF-A0A090T0Z6-F1
#
_cell.length_a   1.000
_cell.length_b   1.000
_cell.length_c   1.000
_cell.angle_alpha   90.00
_cell.angle_beta   90.00
_cell.angle_gamma   90.00
#
_symmetry.space_group_name_H-M   'P 1'
#
loop_
_entity.id
_entity.type
_entity.pdbx_description
1 polymer ?
#
loop_
_entity_poly.entity_id
_entity_poly.type
_entity_poly.pdbx_seq_one_letter_code
_entity_poly.pdbx_strand_id
1 'polypeptide(L)'
;MPGSVLGWAHTETQEMTKESDAVWFAPLGGLTANSPVEFKFTGGGWNDDQHVHGIGDVTTDDNRFGENNGNIEFTPAEDGTYKISFNILTKQVSAEKQ
;
A
#
# COMPACT_ATOMS: atom_id res chain seq x y z
N MET A 1 5.11 -4.42 -1.96
CA MET A 1 4.34 -3.78 -0.88
C MET A 1 4.42 -4.61 0.40
N PRO A 2 5.53 -4.51 1.14
CA PRO A 2 5.61 -5.05 2.49
C PRO A 2 4.65 -4.32 3.45
N GLY A 3 4.07 -5.05 4.41
CA GLY A 3 3.11 -4.48 5.35
C GLY A 3 2.56 -5.49 6.36
N SER A 4 1.70 -5.03 7.27
CA SER A 4 1.18 -5.83 8.38
C SER A 4 0.32 -7.03 7.94
N VAL A 5 -0.36 -6.94 6.79
CA VAL A 5 -1.20 -8.01 6.25
C VAL A 5 -0.37 -9.06 5.51
N LEU A 6 0.60 -8.62 4.70
CA LEU A 6 1.39 -9.50 3.83
C LEU A 6 2.70 -9.94 4.49
N GLY A 7 3.13 -9.30 5.57
CA GLY A 7 4.46 -9.39 6.16
C GLY A 7 5.41 -8.29 5.65
N TRP A 8 6.45 -7.99 6.43
CA TRP A 8 7.46 -6.96 6.14
C TRP A 8 8.69 -7.47 5.36
N ALA A 9 8.60 -8.67 4.81
CA ALA A 9 9.64 -9.23 3.95
C ALA A 9 9.57 -8.65 2.53
N HIS A 10 10.62 -8.90 1.75
CA HIS A 10 10.66 -8.64 0.31
C HIS A 10 10.72 -9.99 -0.42
N THR A 11 9.58 -10.66 -0.51
CA THR A 11 9.40 -11.91 -1.26
C THR A 11 8.28 -11.75 -2.29
N GLU A 12 8.08 -12.77 -3.13
CA GLU A 12 6.98 -12.83 -4.12
C GLU A 12 5.60 -12.58 -3.49
N THR A 13 5.41 -12.90 -2.20
CA THR A 13 4.15 -12.65 -1.48
C THR A 13 3.81 -11.16 -1.35
N GLN A 14 4.81 -10.28 -1.30
CA GLN A 14 4.61 -8.84 -1.22
C GLN A 14 4.69 -8.16 -2.59
N GLU A 15 4.93 -8.89 -3.68
CA GLU A 15 5.00 -8.29 -5.02
C GLU A 15 3.67 -7.70 -5.44
N MET A 16 3.73 -6.52 -6.08
CA MET A 16 2.57 -5.88 -6.66
C MET A 16 2.44 -6.30 -8.12
N THR A 17 1.21 -6.39 -8.60
CA THR A 17 0.91 -6.68 -10.00
C THR A 17 0.87 -5.37 -10.79
N LYS A 18 1.50 -5.37 -11.97
CA LYS A 18 1.41 -4.24 -12.91
C LYS A 18 0.00 -4.18 -13.51
N GLU A 19 -0.68 -3.05 -13.38
CA GLU A 19 -1.95 -2.76 -14.04
C GLU A 19 -1.75 -1.94 -15.33
N SER A 20 -0.84 -0.96 -15.29
CA SER A 20 -0.45 -0.17 -16.44
C SER A 20 1.01 0.27 -16.32
N ASP A 21 1.53 1.05 -17.26
CA ASP A 21 2.92 1.51 -17.25
C ASP A 21 3.32 2.29 -15.98
N ALA A 22 2.37 2.99 -15.37
CA ALA A 22 2.60 3.77 -14.16
C ALA A 22 1.90 3.21 -12.92
N VAL A 23 0.98 2.25 -13.06
CA VAL A 23 0.12 1.81 -11.95
C VAL A 23 0.40 0.35 -11.61
N TRP A 24 0.66 0.13 -10.33
CA TRP A 24 0.84 -1.17 -9.71
C TRP A 24 -0.20 -1.36 -8.62
N PHE A 25 -0.66 -2.58 -8.39
CA PHE A 25 -1.65 -2.86 -7.35
C PHE A 25 -1.34 -4.13 -6.56
N ALA A 26 -1.90 -4.22 -5.36
CA ALA A 26 -1.95 -5.43 -4.56
C ALA A 26 -3.35 -5.61 -3.94
N PRO A 27 -3.94 -6.82 -3.99
CA PRO A 27 -5.14 -7.13 -3.22
C PRO A 27 -4.78 -7.40 -1.76
N LEU A 28 -5.43 -6.71 -0.84
CA LEU A 28 -5.38 -6.98 0.59
C LEU A 28 -6.71 -7.60 1.01
N GLY A 29 -6.71 -8.90 1.29
CA GLY A 29 -7.88 -9.66 1.70
C GLY A 29 -8.03 -9.79 3.21
N GLY A 30 -9.25 -10.12 3.66
CA GLY A 30 -9.53 -10.39 5.07
C GLY A 30 -9.43 -9.17 5.97
N LEU A 31 -9.62 -7.96 5.41
CA LEU A 31 -9.59 -6.74 6.19
C LEU A 31 -10.88 -6.61 7.01
N THR A 32 -10.74 -6.11 8.23
CA THR A 32 -11.86 -5.84 9.15
C THR A 32 -12.11 -4.34 9.20
N ALA A 33 -13.37 -3.92 9.08
CA ALA A 33 -13.78 -2.53 9.12
C ALA A 33 -13.21 -1.80 10.34
N ASN A 34 -12.75 -0.56 10.13
CA ASN A 34 -12.17 0.30 11.17
C ASN A 34 -10.92 -0.27 11.86
N SER A 35 -10.32 -1.33 11.32
CA SER A 35 -9.06 -1.90 11.83
C SER A 35 -7.92 -1.51 10.89
N PRO A 36 -7.02 -0.60 11.30
CA PRO A 36 -5.97 -0.10 10.43
C PRO A 36 -4.96 -1.19 10.07
N VAL A 37 -4.43 -1.09 8.87
CA VAL A 37 -3.28 -1.89 8.40
C VAL A 37 -2.19 -0.95 7.92
N GLU A 38 -0.95 -1.42 7.95
CA GLU A 38 0.21 -0.61 7.63
C GLU A 38 1.00 -1.23 6.49
N PHE A 39 1.57 -0.40 5.61
CA PHE A 39 2.46 -0.86 4.56
C PHE A 39 3.38 0.26 4.05
N LYS A 40 4.34 -0.11 3.20
CA LYS A 40 5.10 0.81 2.35
C LYS A 40 5.14 0.30 0.92
N PHE A 41 5.32 1.21 -0.04
CA PHE A 41 5.70 0.82 -1.39
C PHE A 41 7.22 0.74 -1.50
N THR A 42 7.70 -0.29 -2.18
CA THR A 42 9.14 -0.51 -2.36
C THR A 42 9.40 -0.95 -3.81
N GLY A 43 10.48 -0.43 -4.41
CA GLY A 43 10.96 -0.82 -5.74
C GLY A 43 12.14 -1.79 -5.73
N GLY A 44 12.44 -2.38 -4.57
CA GLY A 44 13.63 -3.17 -4.31
C GLY A 44 13.58 -3.74 -2.90
N GLY A 45 14.69 -3.68 -2.16
CA GLY A 45 14.75 -4.05 -0.73
C GLY A 45 14.78 -2.84 0.20
N TRP A 46 14.82 -3.08 1.52
CA TRP A 46 14.91 -2.01 2.52
C TRP A 46 16.18 -1.16 2.44
N ASN A 47 17.26 -1.67 1.86
CA ASN A 47 18.53 -0.95 1.70
C ASN A 47 18.53 -0.01 0.48
N ASP A 48 17.44 0.02 -0.28
CA ASP A 48 17.28 0.90 -1.44
C ASP A 48 16.38 2.08 -1.09
N ASP A 49 16.90 2.96 -0.23
CA ASP A 49 16.15 4.07 0.37
C ASP A 49 15.50 4.99 -0.66
N GLN A 50 16.03 5.07 -1.89
CA GLN A 50 15.47 5.91 -2.97
C GLN A 50 14.14 5.38 -3.51
N HIS A 51 13.87 4.09 -3.29
CA HIS A 51 12.70 3.39 -3.79
C HIS A 51 11.78 2.91 -2.67
N VAL A 52 11.99 3.34 -1.43
CA VAL A 52 11.06 3.14 -0.32
C VAL A 52 10.15 4.37 -0.22
N HIS A 53 8.84 4.15 -0.28
CA HIS A 53 7.83 5.20 -0.16
C HIS A 53 6.94 4.93 1.04
N GLY A 54 7.07 5.78 2.06
CA GLY A 54 6.13 5.90 3.17
C GLY A 54 5.05 6.94 2.89
N ILE A 55 4.26 7.28 3.90
CA ILE A 55 3.17 8.25 3.74
C ILE A 55 3.64 9.65 3.35
N GLY A 56 4.84 10.06 3.79
CA GLY A 56 5.44 11.35 3.40
C GLY A 56 5.85 11.43 1.93
N ASP A 57 5.90 10.29 1.23
CA ASP A 57 6.36 10.18 -0.16
C ASP A 57 5.21 9.98 -1.15
N VAL A 58 3.97 9.88 -0.66
CA VAL A 58 2.77 9.60 -1.46
C VAL A 58 1.73 10.69 -1.29
N THR A 59 0.81 10.76 -2.25
CA THR A 59 -0.37 11.63 -2.21
C THR A 59 -1.63 10.78 -2.20
N THR A 60 -2.67 11.22 -1.51
CA THR A 60 -3.97 10.56 -1.49
C THR A 60 -5.09 11.58 -1.36
N ASP A 61 -6.20 11.31 -2.02
CA ASP A 61 -7.47 12.04 -1.93
C ASP A 61 -8.51 11.27 -1.09
N ASP A 62 -8.09 10.18 -0.46
CA ASP A 62 -8.92 9.26 0.29
C ASP A 62 -8.59 9.35 1.79
N ASN A 63 -9.58 9.73 2.59
CA ASN A 63 -9.44 9.97 4.02
C ASN A 63 -9.25 8.69 4.86
N ARG A 64 -9.32 7.51 4.23
CA ARG A 64 -9.00 6.23 4.86
C ARG A 64 -7.49 6.01 5.02
N PHE A 65 -6.67 6.80 4.33
CA PHE A 65 -5.22 6.74 4.48
C PHE A 65 -4.72 7.69 5.57
N GLY A 66 -3.75 7.22 6.34
CA GLY A 66 -3.14 7.95 7.45
C GLY A 66 -1.63 7.70 7.57
N GLU A 67 -1.04 8.27 8.61
CA GLU A 67 0.36 8.08 8.99
C GLU A 67 0.47 7.30 10.28
N ASN A 68 1.41 6.36 10.31
CA ASN A 68 1.81 5.68 11.54
C ASN A 68 3.30 5.30 11.48
N ASN A 69 4.14 6.01 12.25
CA ASN A 69 5.59 5.82 12.26
C ASN A 69 6.24 5.89 10.86
N GLY A 70 5.73 6.77 10.00
CA GLY A 70 6.15 6.90 8.60
C GLY A 70 5.69 5.75 7.67
N ASN A 71 4.91 4.80 8.15
CA ASN A 71 4.17 3.86 7.31
C ASN A 71 2.93 4.53 6.72
N ILE A 72 2.46 3.98 5.60
CA ILE A 72 1.13 4.27 5.07
C ILE A 72 0.16 3.42 5.89
N GLU A 73 -0.72 4.07 6.63
CA GLU A 73 -1.84 3.41 7.31
C GLU A 73 -3.06 3.44 6.39
N PHE A 74 -3.80 2.34 6.30
CA PHE A 74 -5.08 2.27 5.61
C PHE A 74 -6.14 1.69 6.54
N THR A 75 -7.24 2.42 6.73
CA THR A 75 -8.38 1.97 7.53
C THR A 75 -9.57 1.62 6.62
N PRO A 76 -9.91 0.34 6.44
CA PRO A 76 -11.03 -0.07 5.59
C PRO A 76 -12.36 0.38 6.20
N ALA A 77 -13.29 0.87 5.38
CA ALA A 77 -14.62 1.30 5.83
C ALA A 77 -15.56 0.13 6.11
N GLU A 78 -15.34 -0.99 5.42
CA GLU A 78 -16.13 -2.22 5.48
C GLU A 78 -15.21 -3.43 5.46
N ASP A 79 -15.67 -4.55 6.02
CA ASP A 79 -14.99 -5.85 5.90
C ASP A 79 -14.84 -6.24 4.42
N GLY A 80 -13.73 -6.90 4.10
CA GLY A 80 -13.54 -7.53 2.79
C GLY A 80 -12.13 -7.40 2.23
N THR A 81 -12.06 -7.41 0.90
CA THR A 81 -10.83 -7.28 0.13
C THR A 81 -10.77 -5.89 -0.52
N TYR A 82 -9.61 -5.25 -0.45
CA TYR A 82 -9.36 -3.97 -1.13
C TYR A 82 -8.20 -4.11 -2.09
N LYS A 83 -8.36 -3.53 -3.28
CA LYS A 83 -7.27 -3.29 -4.21
C LYS A 83 -6.59 -1.98 -3.83
N ILE A 84 -5.34 -2.08 -3.37
CA ILE A 84 -4.50 -0.91 -3.12
C ILE A 84 -3.68 -0.65 -4.38
N SER A 85 -3.81 0.55 -4.95
CA SER A 85 -3.11 0.94 -6.18
C SER A 85 -2.13 2.07 -5.91
N PHE A 86 -0.98 2.04 -6.60
CA PHE A 86 0.05 3.05 -6.52
C PHE A 86 0.47 3.49 -7.92
N ASN A 87 0.34 4.79 -8.20
CA ASN A 87 0.87 5.40 -9.41
C ASN A 87 2.31 5.87 -9.13
N ILE A 88 3.30 5.20 -9.73
CA ILE A 88 4.72 5.47 -9.44
C ILE A 88 5.19 6.85 -9.95
N LEU A 89 4.48 7.44 -10.92
CA LEU A 89 4.82 8.74 -11.52
C LEU A 89 4.21 9.90 -10.72
N THR A 90 2.92 9.80 -10.37
CA THR A 90 2.23 10.86 -9.61
C THR A 90 2.36 10.69 -8.10
N LYS A 91 2.85 9.53 -7.65
CA LYS A 91 2.88 9.09 -6.25
C LYS A 91 1.49 8.97 -5.61
N GLN A 92 0.43 8.89 -6.42
CA GLN A 92 -0.92 8.72 -5.91
C GLN A 92 -1.16 7.30 -5.39
N VAL A 93 -1.73 7.18 -4.21
CA VAL A 93 -2.25 5.94 -3.64
C VAL A 93 -3.78 5.98 -3.58
N SER A 94 -4.43 4.88 -3.94
CA SER A 94 -5.88 4.71 -3.87
C SER A 94 -6.27 3.32 -3.38
N ALA A 95 -7.49 3.20 -2.83
CA ALA A 95 -8.07 1.93 -2.41
C ALA A 95 -9.48 1.74 -3.00
N GLU A 96 -9.72 0.57 -3.59
CA GLU A 96 -11.02 0.19 -4.14
C GLU A 96 -11.49 -1.13 -3.51
N LYS A 97 -12.70 -1.15 -2.95
CA LYS A 97 -13.29 -2.39 -2.44
C LYS A 97 -13.58 -3.33 -3.63
N GLN A 98 -13.25 -4.61 -3.46
CA GLN A 98 -13.44 -5.66 -4.48
C GLN A 98 -14.70 -6.49 -4.21
#